data_AF-A0A7C6ZTI3-F1
#
_entry.id   AF-A0A7C6ZTI3-F1
#
_cell.length_a   1.000
_cell.length_b   1.000
_cell.length_c   1.000
_cell.angle_alpha   90.00
_cell.angle_beta   90.00
_cell.angle_gamma   90.00
#
_symmetry.space_group_name_H-M   'P 1'
#
loop_
_entity.id
_entity.type
_entity.pdbx_description
1 polymer ?
#
loop_
_entity_poly.entity_id
_entity_poly.type
_entity_poly.pdbx_seq_one_letter_code
_entity_poly.pdbx_strand_id
1 'polypeptide(L)'
;MLVAPGQVERAFDDGFMYRAQFSEWYFAQAPLPASFSTQPLSSLLEVIGVTLGAFVTGGVVGLWYVVRMANLAAFSAGHLLGVLGGPQWIGVALPIWSILQIVGAGGLVVICAEPLLADRFSALGAWLTRRRRPLLWFGAIYAAGLLAEWIMPTFWHFHR
;
A
#
# COMPACT_ATOMS: atom_id res chain seq x y z
N MET A 1 1.97 -15.84 -24.42
CA MET A 1 1.39 -16.30 -23.15
C MET A 1 0.69 -15.12 -22.50
N LEU A 2 -0.64 -15.04 -22.60
CA LEU A 2 -1.44 -14.06 -21.88
C LEU A 2 -1.71 -14.65 -20.50
N VAL A 3 -1.13 -14.06 -19.46
CA VAL A 3 -1.50 -14.40 -18.08
C VAL A 3 -2.97 -14.01 -17.92
N ALA A 4 -3.84 -14.99 -17.68
CA ALA A 4 -5.26 -14.74 -17.53
C ALA A 4 -5.53 -13.79 -16.34
N PRO A 5 -6.48 -12.84 -16.44
CA PRO A 5 -6.74 -11.84 -15.40
C PRO A 5 -6.89 -12.44 -13.99
N GLY A 6 -7.57 -13.59 -13.88
CA GLY A 6 -7.78 -14.27 -12.59
C GLY A 6 -6.54 -14.94 -11.99
N GLN A 7 -5.49 -15.21 -12.78
CA GLN A 7 -4.19 -15.68 -12.26
C GLN A 7 -3.40 -14.53 -11.63
N VAL A 8 -3.52 -13.33 -12.18
CA VAL A 8 -2.95 -12.09 -11.60
C VAL A 8 -3.69 -11.75 -10.31
N GLU A 9 -5.02 -11.86 -10.30
CA GLU A 9 -5.87 -11.57 -9.13
C GLU A 9 -5.57 -12.50 -7.95
N ARG A 10 -5.33 -13.80 -8.19
CA ARG A 10 -4.86 -14.75 -7.14
C ARG A 10 -3.45 -14.49 -6.64
N ALA A 11 -2.58 -13.90 -7.45
CA ALA A 11 -1.25 -13.48 -6.99
C ALA A 11 -1.31 -12.23 -6.09
N PHE A 12 -2.46 -11.56 -6.07
CA PHE A 12 -2.69 -10.31 -5.37
C PHE A 12 -4.04 -10.35 -4.63
N ASP A 13 -4.18 -11.16 -3.57
CA ASP A 13 -5.39 -11.32 -2.73
C ASP A 13 -6.46 -10.24 -2.92
N ASP A 14 -7.43 -10.51 -3.80
CA ASP A 14 -8.59 -9.67 -4.16
C ASP A 14 -8.32 -8.15 -4.26
N GLY A 15 -7.08 -7.72 -4.47
CA GLY A 15 -6.67 -6.32 -4.35
C GLY A 15 -7.21 -5.47 -5.49
N PHE A 16 -7.39 -6.09 -6.66
CA PHE A 16 -8.05 -5.48 -7.81
C PHE A 16 -9.57 -5.39 -7.61
N MET A 17 -10.21 -6.47 -7.14
CA MET A 17 -11.64 -6.46 -6.79
C MET A 17 -11.97 -5.45 -5.69
N TYR A 18 -11.16 -5.38 -4.64
CA TYR A 18 -11.31 -4.40 -3.57
C TYR A 18 -11.25 -2.96 -4.10
N ARG A 19 -10.27 -2.65 -4.97
CA ARG A 19 -10.13 -1.30 -5.52
C ARG A 19 -11.14 -0.99 -6.62
N ALA A 20 -11.62 -2.00 -7.34
CA ALA A 20 -12.75 -1.88 -8.26
C ALA A 20 -14.06 -1.58 -7.50
N GLN A 21 -14.34 -2.33 -6.43
CA GLN A 21 -15.47 -2.08 -5.53
C GLN A 21 -15.34 -0.73 -4.82
N PHE A 22 -14.11 -0.29 -4.50
CA PHE A 22 -13.87 1.06 -3.99
C PHE A 22 -14.21 2.13 -5.03
N SER A 23 -13.82 1.95 -6.30
CA SER A 23 -14.21 2.86 -7.38
C SER A 23 -15.72 2.84 -7.67
N GLU A 24 -16.39 1.69 -7.54
CA GLU A 24 -17.83 1.55 -7.68
C GLU A 24 -18.59 2.22 -6.52
N TRP A 25 -18.14 2.06 -5.28
CA TRP A 25 -18.67 2.81 -4.14
C TRP A 25 -18.49 4.32 -4.34
N TYR A 26 -17.34 4.74 -4.86
CA TYR A 26 -17.00 6.13 -5.10
C TYR A 26 -17.90 6.79 -6.15
N PHE A 27 -18.22 6.10 -7.26
CA PHE A 27 -18.92 6.68 -8.41
C PHE A 27 -20.36 6.24 -8.61
N ALA A 28 -20.72 5.02 -8.20
CA ALA A 28 -22.02 4.42 -8.48
C ALA A 28 -22.98 4.42 -7.28
N GLN A 29 -22.63 5.08 -6.17
CA GLN A 29 -23.35 5.00 -4.89
C GLN A 29 -23.56 3.54 -4.42
N ALA A 30 -22.69 2.62 -4.88
CA ALA A 30 -22.71 1.24 -4.44
C ALA A 30 -22.43 1.19 -2.92
N PRO A 31 -22.90 0.16 -2.20
CA PRO A 31 -22.60 0.02 -0.77
C PRO A 31 -21.09 -0.06 -0.52
N LEU A 32 -20.67 0.52 0.61
CA LEU A 32 -19.26 0.54 1.01
C LEU A 32 -18.74 -0.91 1.10
N PRO A 33 -17.60 -1.25 0.46
CA PRO A 33 -17.15 -2.62 0.40
C PRO A 33 -16.98 -3.19 1.82
N ALA A 34 -17.56 -4.37 2.09
CA ALA A 34 -17.54 -4.98 3.42
C ALA A 34 -16.10 -5.18 3.95
N SER A 35 -15.13 -5.29 3.03
CA SER A 35 -13.70 -5.39 3.31
C SER A 35 -13.14 -4.19 4.11
N PHE A 36 -13.75 -3.00 4.07
CA PHE A 36 -13.32 -1.87 4.90
C PHE A 36 -13.41 -2.14 6.41
N SER A 37 -14.33 -3.02 6.82
CA SER A 37 -14.50 -3.39 8.23
C SER A 37 -13.48 -4.43 8.72
N THR A 38 -12.87 -5.19 7.81
CA THR A 38 -11.98 -6.31 8.12
C THR A 38 -10.51 -6.09 7.71
N GLN A 39 -10.24 -5.13 6.83
CA GLN A 39 -8.92 -4.88 6.23
C GLN A 39 -7.81 -4.28 7.13
N PRO A 40 -8.07 -3.44 8.15
CA PRO A 40 -6.95 -2.76 8.81
C PRO A 40 -6.01 -3.74 9.52
N LEU A 41 -6.54 -4.85 10.05
CA LEU A 41 -5.74 -5.87 10.72
C LEU A 41 -4.93 -6.71 9.72
N SER A 42 -5.51 -7.09 8.58
CA SER A 42 -4.80 -7.88 7.56
C SER A 42 -3.67 -7.06 6.93
N SER A 43 -3.89 -5.78 6.63
CA SER A 43 -2.86 -4.89 6.08
C SER A 43 -1.71 -4.66 7.05
N LEU A 44 -2.01 -4.56 8.36
CA LEU A 44 -0.97 -4.48 9.39
C LEU A 44 -0.12 -5.75 9.45
N LEU A 45 -0.76 -6.92 9.45
CA LEU A 45 -0.04 -8.22 9.45
C LEU A 45 0.80 -8.38 8.18
N GLU A 46 0.27 -7.98 7.03
CA GLU A 46 0.98 -8.01 5.77
C GLU A 46 2.21 -7.11 5.82
N VAL A 47 2.09 -5.85 6.28
CA VAL A 47 3.25 -4.97 6.38
C VAL A 47 4.29 -5.47 7.38
N ILE A 48 3.87 -6.05 8.51
CA ILE A 48 4.81 -6.67 9.46
C ILE A 48 5.55 -7.82 8.78
N GLY A 49 4.83 -8.71 8.12
CA GLY A 49 5.40 -9.85 7.38
C GLY A 49 6.37 -9.40 6.28
N VAL A 50 6.01 -8.36 5.53
CA VAL A 50 6.86 -7.77 4.48
C VAL A 50 8.09 -7.10 5.08
N THR A 51 7.96 -6.41 6.21
CA THR A 51 9.09 -5.73 6.87
C THR A 51 10.09 -6.76 7.40
N LEU A 52 9.60 -7.85 8.00
CA LEU A 52 10.42 -9.01 8.40
C LEU A 52 11.03 -9.71 7.18
N GLY A 53 10.26 -9.90 6.11
CA GLY A 53 10.74 -10.47 4.85
C GLY A 53 11.86 -9.62 4.24
N ALA A 54 11.68 -8.31 4.18
CA ALA A 54 12.70 -7.35 3.71
C ALA A 54 13.99 -7.46 4.54
N PHE A 55 13.87 -7.65 5.84
CA PHE A 55 15.01 -7.85 6.72
C PHE A 55 15.80 -9.13 6.42
N VAL A 56 15.10 -10.24 6.18
CA VAL A 56 15.74 -11.55 5.91
C VAL A 56 16.24 -11.67 4.47
N THR A 57 15.61 -10.98 3.51
CA THR A 57 15.94 -11.08 2.08
C THR A 57 16.71 -9.87 1.54
N GLY A 58 17.17 -8.96 2.38
CA GLY A 58 17.89 -7.75 1.94
C GLY A 58 17.03 -6.85 1.06
N GLY A 59 15.74 -6.80 1.35
CA GLY A 59 14.77 -5.94 0.68
C GLY A 59 14.02 -6.56 -0.49
N VAL A 60 14.37 -7.75 -0.99
CA VAL A 60 13.70 -8.35 -2.17
C VAL A 60 12.18 -8.49 -2.00
N VAL A 61 11.73 -9.12 -0.91
CA VAL A 61 10.29 -9.29 -0.62
C VAL A 61 9.61 -7.93 -0.44
N GLY A 62 10.29 -7.01 0.24
CA GLY A 62 9.84 -5.65 0.44
C GLY A 62 9.66 -4.85 -0.85
N LEU A 63 10.63 -4.96 -1.76
CA LEU A 63 10.61 -4.26 -3.04
C LEU A 63 9.48 -4.78 -3.91
N TRP A 64 9.28 -6.10 -3.97
CA TRP A 64 8.14 -6.71 -4.65
C TRP A 64 6.81 -6.17 -4.11
N TYR A 65 6.65 -6.08 -2.79
CA TYR A 65 5.46 -5.55 -2.15
C TYR A 65 5.21 -4.06 -2.49
N VAL A 66 6.24 -3.22 -2.45
CA VAL A 66 6.11 -1.80 -2.80
C VAL A 66 5.72 -1.62 -4.27
N VAL A 67 6.32 -2.41 -5.17
CA VAL A 67 5.96 -2.42 -6.60
C VAL A 67 4.51 -2.88 -6.79
N ARG A 68 4.07 -3.93 -6.08
CA ARG A 68 2.66 -4.37 -6.07
C ARG A 68 1.73 -3.22 -5.67
N MET A 69 2.01 -2.54 -4.56
CA MET A 69 1.16 -1.44 -4.08
C MET A 69 1.11 -0.27 -5.07
N ALA A 70 2.26 0.11 -5.63
CA ALA A 70 2.35 1.17 -6.63
C ALA A 70 1.56 0.82 -7.90
N ASN A 71 1.68 -0.42 -8.37
CA ASN A 71 0.95 -0.90 -9.54
C ASN A 71 -0.57 -0.90 -9.31
N LEU A 72 -1.02 -1.38 -8.15
CA LEU A 72 -2.43 -1.33 -7.76
C LEU A 72 -2.95 0.10 -7.66
N ALA A 73 -2.13 1.06 -7.18
CA ALA A 73 -2.52 2.47 -7.07
C ALA A 73 -2.61 3.15 -8.43
N ALA A 74 -1.66 2.86 -9.31
CA ALA A 74 -1.68 3.34 -10.69
C ALA A 74 -2.87 2.78 -11.47
N PHE A 75 -3.19 1.48 -11.30
CA PHE A 75 -4.33 0.86 -11.95
C PHE A 75 -5.66 1.48 -11.50
N SER A 76 -5.88 1.63 -10.19
CA SER A 76 -7.09 2.28 -9.69
C SER A 76 -7.20 3.73 -10.18
N ALA A 77 -6.10 4.49 -10.13
CA ALA A 77 -6.09 5.86 -10.63
C ALA A 77 -6.37 5.93 -12.13
N GLY A 78 -5.77 5.07 -12.95
CA GLY A 78 -6.00 5.00 -14.39
C GLY A 78 -7.46 4.68 -14.73
N HIS A 79 -8.07 3.75 -14.00
CA HIS A 79 -9.49 3.42 -14.17
C HIS A 79 -10.39 4.63 -13.83
N LEU A 80 -10.16 5.29 -12.70
CA LEU A 80 -10.91 6.48 -12.27
C LEU A 80 -10.73 7.65 -13.26
N LEU A 81 -9.52 7.88 -13.76
CA LEU A 81 -9.23 8.92 -14.76
C LEU A 81 -9.98 8.70 -16.09
N GLY A 82 -10.12 7.43 -16.51
CA GLY A 82 -10.92 7.05 -17.67
C GLY A 82 -12.40 7.42 -17.53
N VAL A 83 -12.93 7.30 -16.31
CA VAL A 83 -14.32 7.68 -15.98
C VAL A 83 -14.47 9.20 -15.83
N LEU A 84 -13.50 9.87 -15.20
CA LEU A 84 -13.52 11.31 -14.92
C LEU A 84 -13.20 12.21 -16.13
N GLY A 85 -12.87 11.61 -17.29
CA GLY A 85 -12.76 12.34 -18.55
C GLY A 85 -11.47 13.16 -18.72
N GLY A 86 -10.41 12.88 -17.98
CA GLY A 86 -9.09 13.47 -18.26
C GLY A 86 -8.10 13.53 -17.09
N PRO A 87 -6.80 13.76 -17.38
CA PRO A 87 -5.69 13.68 -16.43
C PRO A 87 -5.71 14.75 -15.33
N GLN A 88 -6.47 15.84 -15.50
CA GLN A 88 -6.63 16.91 -14.51
C GLN A 88 -7.16 16.41 -13.15
N TRP A 89 -7.81 15.24 -13.14
CA TRP A 89 -8.37 14.64 -11.93
C TRP A 89 -7.41 13.72 -11.18
N ILE A 90 -6.11 13.71 -11.52
CA ILE A 90 -5.15 12.75 -10.94
C ILE A 90 -5.03 12.88 -9.41
N GLY A 91 -5.19 14.08 -8.86
CA GLY A 91 -5.18 14.30 -7.40
C GLY A 91 -6.41 13.71 -6.67
N VAL A 92 -7.49 13.45 -7.41
CA VAL A 92 -8.69 12.77 -6.90
C VAL A 92 -8.60 11.26 -7.19
N ALA A 93 -8.11 10.90 -8.37
CA ALA A 93 -7.98 9.51 -8.81
C ALA A 93 -6.90 8.73 -8.06
N LEU A 94 -5.88 9.40 -7.52
CA LEU A 94 -4.79 8.77 -6.78
C LEU A 94 -4.92 9.12 -5.29
N PRO A 95 -5.49 8.22 -4.46
CA PRO A 95 -5.86 8.59 -3.11
C PRO A 95 -4.65 8.86 -2.23
N ILE A 96 -4.74 9.89 -1.39
CA ILE A 96 -3.60 10.33 -0.56
C ILE A 96 -3.15 9.24 0.43
N TRP A 97 -4.06 8.41 0.92
CA TRP A 97 -3.71 7.27 1.77
C TRP A 97 -2.87 6.22 1.04
N SER A 98 -3.09 5.99 -0.25
CA SER A 98 -2.26 5.07 -1.04
C SER A 98 -0.83 5.60 -1.18
N ILE A 99 -0.66 6.91 -1.33
CA ILE A 99 0.66 7.56 -1.37
C ILE A 99 1.37 7.38 -0.03
N LEU A 100 0.68 7.66 1.08
CA LEU A 100 1.24 7.50 2.44
C LEU A 100 1.66 6.05 2.69
N GLN A 101 0.84 5.07 2.32
CA GLN A 101 1.19 3.66 2.48
C GLN A 101 2.40 3.26 1.62
N ILE A 102 2.49 3.71 0.37
CA ILE A 102 3.66 3.43 -0.49
C ILE A 102 4.94 4.06 0.08
N VAL A 103 4.88 5.31 0.55
CA VAL A 103 6.03 6.00 1.15
C VAL A 103 6.45 5.34 2.46
N GLY A 104 5.50 5.03 3.32
CA GLY A 104 5.74 4.35 4.60
C GLY A 104 6.36 2.97 4.41
N ALA A 105 5.76 2.13 3.55
CA ALA A 105 6.27 0.80 3.26
C ALA A 105 7.65 0.86 2.56
N GLY A 106 7.83 1.76 1.59
CA GLY A 106 9.10 1.95 0.89
C GLY A 106 10.25 2.30 1.84
N GLY A 107 10.02 3.26 2.74
CA GLY A 107 11.01 3.63 3.74
C GLY A 107 11.34 2.49 4.71
N LEU A 108 10.33 1.77 5.20
CA LEU A 108 10.51 0.58 6.05
C LEU A 108 11.35 -0.49 5.36
N VAL A 109 11.04 -0.80 4.10
CA VAL A 109 11.76 -1.80 3.30
C VAL A 109 13.23 -1.43 3.12
N VAL A 110 13.51 -0.17 2.76
CA VAL A 110 14.89 0.30 2.56
C VAL A 110 15.70 0.21 3.85
N ILE A 111 15.12 0.65 4.97
CA ILE A 111 15.78 0.60 6.28
C ILE A 111 16.01 -0.87 6.68
N CYS A 112 14.99 -1.72 6.57
CA CYS A 112 15.09 -3.12 6.97
C CYS A 112 16.00 -3.95 6.06
N ALA A 113 16.24 -3.55 4.81
CA ALA A 113 17.19 -4.22 3.92
C ALA A 113 18.66 -4.01 4.33
N GLU A 114 18.97 -2.88 4.97
CA GLU A 114 20.33 -2.44 5.30
C GLU A 114 21.18 -3.46 6.09
N PRO A 115 20.67 -4.15 7.14
CA PRO A 115 21.47 -5.06 7.96
C PRO A 115 22.04 -6.25 7.20
N LEU A 116 21.31 -6.78 6.21
CA LEU A 116 21.78 -7.88 5.39
C LEU A 116 22.78 -7.40 4.33
N LEU A 117 22.54 -6.21 3.75
CA LEU A 117 23.33 -5.67 2.65
C LEU A 117 24.68 -5.07 3.11
N ALA A 118 24.71 -4.38 4.25
CA ALA A 118 25.90 -3.65 4.71
C ALA A 118 26.73 -4.42 5.75
N ASP A 119 26.10 -4.88 6.83
CA ASP A 119 26.83 -5.34 8.03
C ASP A 119 26.68 -6.85 8.32
N ARG A 120 25.95 -7.59 7.46
CA ARG A 120 25.61 -9.02 7.64
C ARG A 120 25.17 -9.35 9.08
N PHE A 121 24.33 -8.49 9.66
CA PHE A 121 23.82 -8.58 11.04
C PHE A 121 24.85 -8.48 12.19
N SER A 122 26.14 -8.25 11.91
CA SER A 122 27.18 -8.21 12.96
C SER A 122 26.99 -7.08 13.98
N ALA A 123 26.32 -5.99 13.61
CA ALA A 123 26.08 -4.81 14.46
C ALA A 123 24.59 -4.50 14.65
N LEU A 124 23.73 -5.52 14.74
CA LEU A 124 22.27 -5.35 14.76
C LEU A 124 21.78 -4.39 15.84
N GLY A 125 22.30 -4.52 17.06
CA GLY A 125 21.90 -3.67 18.18
C GLY A 125 22.20 -2.20 17.90
N ALA A 126 23.41 -1.89 17.43
CA ALA A 126 23.81 -0.53 17.08
C ALA A 126 23.06 0.01 15.85
N TRP A 127 22.73 -0.84 14.88
CA TRP A 127 21.86 -0.48 13.76
C TRP A 127 20.47 -0.07 14.26
N LEU A 128 19.85 -0.86 15.14
CA LEU A 128 18.51 -0.59 15.65
C LEU A 128 18.47 0.74 16.41
N THR A 129 19.48 1.02 17.24
CA THR A 129 19.54 2.29 17.99
C THR A 129 19.65 3.49 17.05
N ARG A 130 20.40 3.36 15.93
CA ARG A 130 20.56 4.41 14.91
C ARG A 130 19.31 4.58 14.03
N ARG A 131 18.65 3.49 13.66
CA ARG A 131 17.51 3.46 12.74
C ARG A 131 16.14 3.48 13.42
N ARG A 132 16.07 3.45 14.76
CA ARG A 132 14.81 3.50 15.54
C ARG A 132 13.92 4.67 15.15
N ARG A 133 14.49 5.88 15.03
CA ARG A 133 13.72 7.08 14.64
C ARG A 133 13.16 6.95 13.22
N PRO A 134 13.97 6.64 12.18
CA PRO A 134 13.46 6.36 10.84
C PRO A 134 12.37 5.26 10.81
N LEU A 135 12.55 4.14 11.51
CA LEU A 135 11.55 3.07 11.60
C LEU A 135 10.22 3.58 12.16
N LEU A 136 10.27 4.39 13.23
CA LEU A 136 9.08 5.00 13.81
C LEU A 136 8.41 5.98 12.84
N TRP A 137 9.17 6.80 12.14
CA TRP A 137 8.61 7.77 11.19
C TRP A 137 7.92 7.08 10.00
N PHE A 138 8.59 6.13 9.34
CA PHE A 138 7.98 5.43 8.21
C PHE A 138 6.85 4.50 8.62
N GLY A 139 6.96 3.87 9.80
CA GLY A 139 5.85 3.14 10.41
C GLY A 139 4.66 4.04 10.72
N ALA A 140 4.88 5.24 11.26
CA ALA A 140 3.83 6.21 11.51
C ALA A 140 3.20 6.74 10.23
N ILE A 141 3.98 6.98 9.17
CA ILE A 141 3.47 7.37 7.85
C ILE A 141 2.57 6.27 7.26
N TYR A 142 2.98 5.01 7.35
CA TYR A 142 2.18 3.88 6.89
C TYR A 142 0.87 3.76 7.70
N ALA A 143 0.96 3.84 9.03
CA ALA A 143 -0.19 3.79 9.92
C ALA A 143 -1.16 4.96 9.69
N ALA A 144 -0.64 6.17 9.46
CA ALA A 144 -1.44 7.33 9.08
C ALA A 144 -2.15 7.09 7.73
N GLY A 145 -1.48 6.44 6.78
CA GLY A 145 -2.09 5.99 5.54
C GLY A 145 -3.23 5.00 5.75
N LEU A 146 -3.08 4.02 6.65
CA LEU A 146 -4.18 3.09 6.99
C LEU A 146 -5.35 3.81 7.68
N LEU A 147 -5.07 4.70 8.62
CA LEU A 147 -6.10 5.51 9.28
C LEU A 147 -6.84 6.41 8.29
N ALA A 148 -6.11 7.02 7.36
CA ALA A 148 -6.69 7.83 6.31
C ALA A 148 -7.55 6.98 5.37
N GLU A 149 -7.10 5.79 4.98
CA GLU A 149 -7.92 4.84 4.21
C GLU A 149 -9.18 4.45 4.98
N TRP A 150 -9.11 4.27 6.30
CA TRP A 150 -10.28 3.88 7.08
C TRP A 150 -11.29 5.01 7.28
N ILE A 151 -10.83 6.25 7.46
CA ILE A 151 -11.67 7.38 7.86
C ILE A 151 -12.11 8.21 6.66
N MET A 152 -11.18 8.54 5.75
CA MET A 152 -11.40 9.55 4.71
C MET A 152 -12.44 9.17 3.66
N PRO A 153 -12.62 7.90 3.24
CA PRO A 153 -13.66 7.55 2.29
C PRO A 153 -15.03 8.09 2.71
N THR A 154 -15.41 7.97 3.98
CA THR A 154 -16.67 8.51 4.52
C THR A 154 -16.92 9.99 4.25
N PHE A 155 -15.86 10.79 4.04
CA PHE A 155 -15.93 12.23 3.78
C PHE A 155 -15.62 12.61 2.32
N TRP A 156 -15.14 11.66 1.52
CA TRP A 156 -14.61 11.89 0.17
C TRP A 156 -15.69 11.58 -0.90
N HIS A 157 -16.86 12.22 -0.78
CA HIS A 157 -17.93 12.15 -1.78
C HIS A 157 -17.86 13.36 -2.73
N PHE A 158 -17.58 13.13 -4.02
CA PHE A 158 -17.43 14.19 -5.04
C PHE A 158 -18.63 14.28 -5.98
N HIS A 159 -19.70 13.53 -5.74
CA HIS A 159 -20.96 13.58 -6.50
C HIS A 159 -22.13 13.96 -5.59
N ARG A 160 -22.82 15.03 -5.97
CA ARG A 160 -24.25 15.26 -5.72
C ARG A 160 -24.97 15.15 -7.05
#